data_AF-A0A2H1FD26-F1
#
_entry.id   AF-A0A2H1FD26-F1
#
_cell.length_a   1.000
_cell.length_b   1.000
_cell.length_c   1.000
_cell.angle_alpha   90.00
_cell.angle_beta   90.00
_cell.angle_gamma   90.00
#
_symmetry.space_group_name_H-M   'P 1'
#
loop_
_entity.id
_entity.type
_entity.pdbx_description
1 polymer ?
#
loop_
_entity_poly.entity_id
_entity_poly.type
_entity_poly.pdbx_seq_one_letter_code
_entity_poly.pdbx_strand_id
1 'polypeptide(L)'
;MFTILDNNTNIQPLHGGPPFAFDKLTPLQQFKSGVVTQNIACKEGFILAIKKQGHQPACVNPDTVPKLVLRGWSENPLDNLLLKDGNQTQANLVFYDILNEPKIRDWSMKGWTYSDYSYASNGETHQSSATVHLYLPSNVGKHECENGSYGFVVINLKPVEIEHNYTEVGCEIVTTTATNVGS
;
A
#
# COMPACT_ATOMS: atom_id res chain seq x y z
N MET A 1 -14.29 22.29 -16.62
CA MET A 1 -12.89 22.72 -16.46
C MET A 1 -12.41 22.09 -15.17
N PHE A 2 -11.67 20.98 -15.25
CA PHE A 2 -11.19 20.25 -14.07
C PHE A 2 -9.68 20.43 -14.00
N THR A 3 -9.20 20.99 -12.90
CA THR A 3 -7.78 21.08 -12.56
C THR A 3 -7.37 19.79 -11.86
N ILE A 4 -6.54 18.99 -12.53
CA ILE A 4 -5.82 17.88 -11.91
C ILE A 4 -4.60 18.48 -11.21
N LEU A 5 -4.43 18.18 -9.92
CA LEU A 5 -3.21 18.48 -9.17
C LEU A 5 -2.45 17.17 -9.00
N ASP A 6 -1.55 16.88 -9.94
CA ASP A 6 -0.60 15.76 -9.81
C ASP A 6 0.57 16.23 -8.95
N ASN A 7 0.75 15.64 -7.75
CA ASN A 7 1.94 15.86 -6.93
C ASN A 7 3.06 14.89 -7.36
N ASN A 8 3.55 15.06 -8.59
CA ASN A 8 4.72 14.34 -9.10
C ASN A 8 6.02 14.93 -8.54
N THR A 9 6.40 14.57 -7.31
CA THR A 9 7.79 14.69 -6.87
C THR A 9 8.59 13.49 -7.38
N ASN A 10 8.89 13.53 -8.68
CA ASN A 10 9.79 12.59 -9.34
C ASN A 10 11.23 12.89 -8.88
N ILE A 11 11.63 12.36 -7.73
CA ILE A 11 13.04 12.26 -7.36
C ILE A 11 13.51 10.89 -7.85
N GLN A 12 14.08 10.89 -9.05
CA GLN A 12 14.79 9.73 -9.59
C GLN A 12 15.89 9.29 -8.61
N PRO A 13 16.02 8.00 -8.28
CA PRO A 13 17.21 7.48 -7.62
C PRO A 13 18.42 7.78 -8.52
N LEU A 14 19.47 8.37 -7.95
CA LEU A 14 20.70 8.70 -8.65
C LEU A 14 21.24 7.43 -9.37
N HIS A 15 21.01 7.35 -10.66
CA HIS A 15 21.54 6.31 -11.55
C HIS A 15 23.07 6.45 -11.59
N GLY A 16 23.81 5.39 -11.22
CA GLY A 16 25.24 5.33 -11.52
C GLY A 16 26.14 4.38 -10.72
N GLY A 17 25.63 3.62 -9.76
CA GLY A 17 26.45 2.56 -9.11
C GLY A 17 26.00 1.15 -9.50
N PRO A 18 26.88 0.14 -9.34
CA PRO A 18 26.57 -1.26 -9.68
C PRO A 18 25.31 -1.72 -8.95
N PRO A 19 24.55 -2.70 -9.47
CA PRO A 19 23.32 -3.19 -8.84
C PRO A 19 23.59 -3.49 -7.37
N PHE A 20 23.03 -2.63 -6.53
CA PHE A 20 23.61 -2.30 -5.24
C PHE A 20 23.29 -3.38 -4.20
N ALA A 21 24.26 -3.62 -3.32
CA ALA A 21 24.17 -4.47 -2.14
C ALA A 21 23.23 -3.92 -1.04
N PHE A 22 22.11 -3.26 -1.38
CA PHE A 22 21.15 -2.72 -0.40
C PHE A 22 20.40 -3.84 0.33
N ASP A 23 20.21 -5.00 -0.30
CA ASP A 23 19.61 -6.19 0.35
C ASP A 23 20.49 -6.75 1.49
N LYS A 24 21.76 -6.35 1.56
CA LYS A 24 22.67 -6.68 2.67
C LYS A 24 22.62 -5.65 3.81
N LEU A 25 22.12 -4.44 3.55
CA LEU A 25 22.01 -3.41 4.56
C LEU A 25 20.71 -3.56 5.33
N THR A 26 20.80 -3.44 6.65
CA THR A 26 19.62 -3.34 7.50
C THR A 26 18.81 -2.09 7.13
N PRO A 27 17.49 -2.08 7.40
CA PRO A 27 16.62 -0.93 7.08
C PRO A 27 17.13 0.39 7.67
N LEU A 28 17.63 0.34 8.90
CA LEU A 28 18.21 1.49 9.57
C LEU A 28 19.51 1.97 8.91
N GLN A 29 20.31 1.07 8.34
CA GLN A 29 21.51 1.47 7.57
C GLN A 29 21.12 2.14 6.26
N GLN A 30 20.12 1.62 5.55
CA GLN A 30 19.59 2.26 4.34
C GLN A 30 19.08 3.68 4.65
N PHE A 31 18.25 3.81 5.69
CA PHE A 31 17.76 5.10 6.16
C PHE A 31 18.89 6.09 6.49
N LYS A 32 19.89 5.65 7.25
CA LYS A 32 21.06 6.48 7.61
C LYS A 32 21.94 6.85 6.41
N SER A 33 21.86 6.09 5.31
CA SER A 33 22.55 6.42 4.05
C SER A 33 21.80 7.44 3.20
N GLY A 34 20.62 7.90 3.64
CA GLY A 34 19.80 8.89 2.93
C GLY A 34 18.72 8.28 2.03
N VAL A 35 18.49 6.95 2.10
CA VAL A 35 17.34 6.33 1.42
C VAL A 35 16.06 6.84 2.08
N VAL A 36 15.17 7.39 1.26
CA VAL A 36 13.84 7.83 1.67
C VAL A 36 13.09 6.64 2.28
N THR A 37 12.41 6.87 3.42
CA THR A 37 11.79 5.82 4.22
C THR A 37 10.94 4.84 3.40
N GLN A 38 10.12 5.36 2.47
CA GLN A 38 9.25 4.55 1.59
C GLN A 38 10.02 3.69 0.58
N ASN A 39 11.27 4.04 0.27
CA ASN A 39 12.14 3.35 -0.69
C ASN A 39 13.09 2.35 -0.03
N ILE A 40 12.96 2.12 1.28
CA ILE A 40 13.79 1.16 2.01
C ILE A 40 13.38 -0.25 1.62
N ALA A 41 14.35 -1.00 1.09
CA ALA A 41 14.15 -2.37 0.65
C ALA A 41 14.20 -3.34 1.83
N CYS A 42 13.24 -4.26 1.86
CA CYS A 42 13.25 -5.41 2.76
C CYS A 42 13.72 -6.66 2.02
N LYS A 43 14.33 -7.59 2.76
CA LYS A 43 14.56 -8.94 2.26
C LYS A 43 13.23 -9.63 1.97
N GLU A 44 13.26 -10.58 1.04
CA GLU A 44 12.09 -11.41 0.70
C GLU A 44 11.43 -11.99 1.96
N GLY A 45 10.10 -11.94 2.00
CA GLY A 45 9.29 -12.39 3.13
C GLY A 45 9.16 -11.39 4.29
N PHE A 46 9.80 -10.22 4.21
CA PHE A 46 9.64 -9.13 5.18
C PHE A 46 9.05 -7.88 4.53
N ILE A 47 8.29 -7.12 5.29
CA ILE A 47 7.73 -5.82 4.87
C ILE A 47 8.17 -4.70 5.80
N LEU A 48 8.16 -3.49 5.27
CA LEU A 48 8.60 -2.28 5.95
C LEU A 48 7.57 -1.84 7.00
N ALA A 49 8.02 -1.66 8.24
CA ALA A 49 7.27 -1.02 9.32
C ALA A 49 8.04 0.21 9.80
N ILE A 50 7.34 1.33 9.99
CA ILE A 50 7.95 2.57 10.45
C ILE A 50 7.56 2.80 11.90
N LYS A 51 8.56 2.81 12.78
CA LYS A 51 8.33 3.06 14.20
C LYS A 51 7.80 4.47 14.40
N LYS A 52 6.63 4.59 15.02
CA LYS A 52 5.94 5.86 15.31
C LYS A 52 6.82 6.84 16.10
N GLN A 53 7.64 6.32 17.02
CA GLN A 53 8.60 7.13 17.75
C GLN A 53 9.90 7.27 16.95
N GLY A 54 10.14 8.47 16.41
CA GLY A 54 11.39 8.82 15.75
C GLY A 54 11.54 8.30 14.33
N HIS A 55 10.45 7.83 13.70
CA HIS A 55 10.36 7.46 12.29
C HIS A 55 11.43 6.46 11.81
N GLN A 56 11.79 5.52 12.68
CA GLN A 56 12.84 4.55 12.39
C GLN A 56 12.26 3.33 11.64
N PRO A 57 12.86 2.92 10.51
CA PRO A 57 12.37 1.79 9.73
C PRO A 57 12.87 0.45 10.27
N ALA A 58 12.01 -0.57 10.16
CA ALA A 58 12.32 -1.96 10.45
C ALA A 58 11.63 -2.87 9.43
N CYS A 59 12.30 -3.93 9.00
CA CYS A 59 11.68 -5.00 8.23
C CYS A 59 11.19 -6.06 9.20
N VAL A 60 9.90 -6.37 9.13
CA VAL A 60 9.24 -7.32 10.03
C VAL A 60 8.38 -8.30 9.24
N ASN A 61 7.97 -9.39 9.88
CA ASN A 61 7.07 -10.34 9.24
C ASN A 61 5.72 -9.66 8.90
N PRO A 62 5.12 -9.98 7.75
CA PRO A 62 3.81 -9.44 7.34
C PRO A 62 2.73 -9.56 8.41
N ASP A 63 2.63 -10.73 9.05
CA ASP A 63 1.70 -11.00 10.16
C ASP A 63 1.94 -10.15 11.43
N THR A 64 3.06 -9.42 11.50
CA THR A 64 3.45 -8.61 12.66
C THR A 64 3.13 -7.13 12.47
N VAL A 65 3.22 -6.60 11.25
CA VAL A 65 2.91 -5.18 10.96
C VAL A 65 1.55 -4.73 11.47
N PRO A 66 0.42 -5.41 11.17
CA PRO A 66 -0.89 -4.91 11.59
C PRO A 66 -1.02 -4.92 13.13
N LYS A 67 -0.35 -5.88 13.79
CA LYS A 67 -0.27 -5.92 15.26
C LYS A 67 0.56 -4.77 15.84
N LEU A 68 1.65 -4.38 15.18
CA LEU A 68 2.47 -3.25 15.61
C LEU A 68 1.74 -1.92 15.45
N VAL A 69 0.92 -1.77 14.40
CA VAL A 69 0.04 -0.61 14.20
C VAL A 69 -1.01 -0.54 15.29
N LEU A 70 -1.75 -1.63 15.55
CA LEU A 70 -2.75 -1.68 16.62
C LEU A 70 -2.18 -1.37 18.01
N ARG A 71 -0.92 -1.78 18.26
CA ARG A 71 -0.21 -1.51 19.52
C ARG A 71 0.41 -0.12 19.60
N GLY A 72 0.28 0.71 18.57
CA GLY A 72 0.84 2.05 18.50
C GLY A 72 2.37 2.10 18.38
N TRP A 73 3.00 0.97 18.03
CA TRP A 73 4.45 0.92 17.80
C TRP A 73 4.80 1.38 16.38
N SER A 74 4.01 0.96 15.39
CA SER A 74 4.19 1.34 13.98
C SER A 74 3.20 2.42 13.57
N GLU A 75 3.60 3.24 12.61
CA GLU A 75 2.70 4.09 11.83
C GLU A 75 1.80 3.24 10.94
N ASN A 76 0.59 3.75 10.70
CA ASN A 76 -0.34 3.18 9.73
C ASN A 76 -0.18 3.92 8.40
N PRO A 77 0.23 3.23 7.31
CA PRO A 77 0.45 3.88 6.02
C PRO A 77 -0.81 4.51 5.41
N LEU A 78 -2.00 4.13 5.89
CA LEU A 78 -3.28 4.65 5.43
C LEU A 78 -3.81 5.81 6.28
N ASP A 79 -3.08 6.29 7.29
CA ASP A 79 -3.55 7.36 8.18
C ASP A 79 -3.96 8.63 7.42
N ASN A 80 -3.20 9.03 6.40
CA ASN A 80 -3.51 10.20 5.57
C ASN A 80 -4.85 10.08 4.81
N LEU A 81 -5.29 8.85 4.54
CA LEU A 81 -6.56 8.54 3.90
C LEU A 81 -7.68 8.45 4.94
N LEU A 82 -7.48 7.62 5.97
CA LEU A 82 -8.56 7.16 6.86
C LEU A 82 -8.89 8.16 7.98
N LEU A 83 -7.93 8.99 8.40
CA LEU A 83 -8.17 9.99 9.46
C LEU A 83 -8.98 11.21 8.99
N LYS A 84 -9.20 11.38 7.69
CA LYS A 84 -10.04 12.46 7.15
C LYS A 84 -11.52 12.24 7.45
N ASP A 85 -11.96 10.99 7.44
CA ASP A 85 -13.36 10.61 7.57
C ASP A 85 -13.64 9.70 8.80
N GLY A 86 -12.59 9.31 9.54
CA GLY A 86 -12.68 8.47 10.74
C GLY A 86 -11.73 8.91 11.86
N ASN A 87 -11.50 8.01 12.82
CA ASN A 87 -10.52 8.21 13.89
C ASN A 87 -9.37 7.18 13.84
N GLN A 88 -8.33 7.40 14.64
CA GLN A 88 -7.14 6.53 14.66
C GLN A 88 -7.45 5.06 14.95
N THR A 89 -8.40 4.78 15.84
CA THR A 89 -8.79 3.40 16.17
C THR A 89 -9.43 2.73 14.97
N GLN A 90 -10.36 3.39 14.30
CA GLN A 90 -11.00 2.88 13.09
C GLN A 90 -9.98 2.69 11.95
N ALA A 91 -9.10 3.66 11.75
CA ALA A 91 -8.04 3.57 10.74
C ALA A 91 -7.13 2.36 10.97
N ASN A 92 -6.73 2.12 12.22
CA ASN A 92 -5.88 0.99 12.59
C ASN A 92 -6.60 -0.36 12.47
N LEU A 93 -7.91 -0.40 12.76
CA LEU A 93 -8.73 -1.60 12.57
C LEU A 93 -8.91 -1.92 11.09
N VAL A 94 -9.25 -0.94 10.25
CA VAL A 94 -9.35 -1.13 8.80
C VAL A 94 -8.02 -1.59 8.21
N PHE A 95 -6.90 -0.98 8.61
CA PHE A 95 -5.59 -1.47 8.17
C PHE A 95 -5.28 -2.91 8.62
N TYR A 96 -5.68 -3.25 9.85
CA TYR A 96 -5.58 -4.62 10.35
C TYR A 96 -6.43 -5.59 9.52
N ASP A 97 -7.66 -5.22 9.19
CA ASP A 97 -8.58 -6.06 8.44
C ASP A 97 -8.12 -6.23 6.98
N ILE A 98 -7.62 -5.19 6.31
CA ILE A 98 -7.02 -5.27 4.97
C ILE A 98 -5.90 -6.32 4.94
N LEU A 99 -5.02 -6.28 5.93
CA LEU A 99 -3.88 -7.19 6.00
C LEU A 99 -4.23 -8.62 6.39
N ASN A 100 -5.42 -8.83 6.95
CA ASN A 100 -5.91 -10.14 7.33
C ASN A 100 -6.98 -10.70 6.38
N GLU A 101 -7.42 -9.93 5.38
CA GLU A 101 -8.30 -10.39 4.31
C GLU A 101 -7.60 -11.54 3.54
N PRO A 102 -8.15 -12.77 3.48
CA PRO A 102 -7.42 -13.96 3.02
C PRO A 102 -6.69 -13.80 1.68
N LYS A 103 -7.34 -13.20 0.67
CA LYS A 103 -6.72 -12.98 -0.65
C LYS A 103 -5.51 -12.05 -0.55
N ILE A 104 -5.63 -10.97 0.24
CA ILE A 104 -4.53 -10.04 0.47
C ILE A 104 -3.47 -10.70 1.33
N ARG A 105 -3.84 -11.43 2.38
CA ARG A 105 -2.89 -12.03 3.32
C ARG A 105 -1.99 -13.05 2.62
N ASP A 106 -2.56 -13.99 1.87
CA ASP A 106 -1.79 -15.01 1.14
C ASP A 106 -0.87 -14.38 0.10
N TRP A 107 -1.32 -13.30 -0.54
CA TRP A 107 -0.53 -12.51 -1.46
C TRP A 107 0.53 -11.65 -0.75
N SER A 108 0.22 -11.12 0.44
CA SER A 108 1.04 -10.17 1.21
C SER A 108 2.30 -10.79 1.78
N MET A 109 2.27 -12.10 2.04
CA MET A 109 3.43 -12.87 2.48
C MET A 109 4.59 -12.82 1.46
N LYS A 110 4.32 -12.37 0.24
CA LYS A 110 5.31 -12.19 -0.82
C LYS A 110 5.97 -10.80 -0.83
N GLY A 111 5.66 -9.88 0.10
CA GLY A 111 6.40 -8.61 0.21
C GLY A 111 5.87 -7.44 -0.62
N TRP A 112 4.55 -7.28 -0.68
CA TRP A 112 3.88 -6.17 -1.34
C TRP A 112 4.25 -4.79 -0.75
N THR A 113 4.01 -3.74 -1.53
CA THR A 113 4.11 -2.34 -1.13
C THR A 113 2.80 -1.62 -1.41
N TYR A 114 2.44 -0.69 -0.52
CA TYR A 114 1.39 0.27 -0.81
C TYR A 114 1.83 1.16 -1.98
N SER A 115 1.00 1.25 -3.01
CA SER A 115 1.26 2.12 -4.18
C SER A 115 0.62 3.48 -3.96
N ASP A 116 -0.72 3.50 -3.96
CA ASP A 116 -1.52 4.70 -3.96
C ASP A 116 -2.99 4.35 -3.65
N TYR A 117 -3.89 5.30 -3.89
CA TYR A 117 -5.32 5.12 -3.73
C TYR A 117 -6.08 6.07 -4.67
N SER A 118 -7.26 5.64 -5.06
CA SER A 118 -8.22 6.45 -5.82
C SER A 118 -9.48 6.72 -4.99
N TYR A 119 -10.23 7.76 -5.36
CA TYR A 119 -11.45 8.18 -4.66
C TYR A 119 -12.66 8.12 -5.57
N ALA A 120 -13.80 7.73 -5.00
CA ALA A 120 -15.11 7.89 -5.61
C ALA A 120 -16.08 8.52 -4.60
N SER A 121 -16.95 9.41 -5.07
CA SER A 121 -18.00 10.02 -4.25
C SER A 121 -19.29 10.11 -5.04
N ASN A 122 -20.40 9.75 -4.40
CA ASN A 122 -21.73 9.93 -4.95
C ASN A 122 -22.39 11.16 -4.29
N GLY A 123 -22.66 12.18 -5.10
CA GLY A 123 -23.25 13.45 -4.63
C GLY A 123 -24.70 13.34 -4.18
N GLU A 124 -25.44 12.32 -4.64
CA GLU A 124 -26.84 12.08 -4.28
C GLU A 124 -26.98 11.30 -2.98
N THR A 125 -26.15 10.26 -2.80
CA THR A 125 -26.21 9.40 -1.60
C THR A 125 -25.30 9.89 -0.47
N HIS A 126 -24.49 10.92 -0.72
CA HIS A 126 -23.42 11.39 0.16
C HIS A 126 -22.40 10.30 0.55
N GLN A 127 -22.38 9.17 -0.17
CA GLN A 127 -21.42 8.10 0.05
C GLN A 127 -20.09 8.45 -0.61
N SER A 128 -19.01 8.02 0.03
CA SER A 128 -17.66 8.18 -0.49
C SER A 128 -16.89 6.91 -0.20
N SER A 129 -16.11 6.46 -1.18
CA SER A 129 -15.23 5.31 -1.06
C SER A 129 -13.84 5.66 -1.55
N ALA A 130 -12.86 4.88 -1.08
CA ALA A 130 -11.50 4.90 -1.58
C ALA A 130 -11.11 3.49 -1.99
N THR A 131 -10.47 3.36 -3.15
CA THR A 131 -9.84 2.11 -3.57
C THR A 131 -8.36 2.20 -3.25
N VAL A 132 -7.88 1.37 -2.33
CA VAL A 132 -6.46 1.24 -2.01
C VAL A 132 -5.80 0.32 -3.03
N HIS A 133 -4.73 0.80 -3.64
CA HIS A 133 -3.97 0.06 -4.64
C HIS A 133 -2.70 -0.52 -4.01
N LEU A 134 -2.59 -1.84 -4.08
CA LEU A 134 -1.47 -2.61 -3.57
C LEU A 134 -0.66 -3.13 -4.77
N TYR A 135 0.66 -3.11 -4.67
CA TYR A 135 1.55 -3.60 -5.71
C TYR A 135 2.53 -4.64 -5.17
N LEU A 136 2.71 -5.73 -5.91
CA LEU A 136 3.76 -6.72 -5.68
C LEU A 136 4.71 -6.72 -6.88
N PRO A 137 5.97 -6.27 -6.71
CA PRO A 137 6.94 -6.28 -7.78
C PRO A 137 7.19 -7.67 -8.36
N SER A 138 7.46 -7.75 -9.68
CA SER A 138 7.70 -9.03 -10.36
C SER A 138 8.91 -9.79 -9.84
N ASN A 139 9.87 -9.13 -9.19
CA ASN A 139 11.09 -9.76 -8.68
C ASN A 139 10.94 -10.41 -7.28
N VAL A 140 9.72 -10.54 -6.74
CA VAL A 140 9.48 -11.13 -5.41
C VAL A 140 8.57 -12.36 -5.47
N GLY A 141 9.01 -13.48 -4.87
CA GLY A 141 8.29 -14.76 -4.85
C GLY A 141 8.33 -15.56 -6.16
N LYS A 142 7.69 -16.74 -6.17
CA LYS A 142 7.56 -17.59 -7.37
C LYS A 142 6.57 -16.94 -8.35
N HIS A 143 7.04 -16.59 -9.55
CA HIS A 143 6.35 -15.68 -10.47
C HIS A 143 5.16 -16.32 -11.21
N GLU A 144 4.04 -15.58 -11.26
CA GLU A 144 2.93 -15.80 -12.21
C GLU A 144 2.78 -14.62 -13.20
N CYS A 145 3.32 -13.42 -12.89
CA CYS A 145 3.10 -12.20 -13.66
C CYS A 145 4.42 -11.51 -14.06
N GLU A 146 4.60 -11.16 -15.33
CA GLU A 146 5.83 -10.56 -15.89
C GLU A 146 6.13 -9.15 -15.32
N ASN A 147 5.08 -8.34 -15.09
CA ASN A 147 5.19 -6.94 -14.63
C ASN A 147 4.80 -6.72 -13.16
N GLY A 148 4.67 -7.79 -12.40
CA GLY A 148 4.21 -7.78 -11.01
C GLY A 148 2.71 -8.01 -10.92
N SER A 149 2.22 -8.07 -9.69
CA SER A 149 0.80 -8.28 -9.40
C SER A 149 0.20 -7.04 -8.75
N TYR A 150 -1.10 -6.85 -8.91
CA TYR A 150 -1.84 -5.75 -8.29
C TYR A 150 -2.96 -6.29 -7.41
N GLY A 151 -3.26 -5.55 -6.35
CA GLY A 151 -4.38 -5.79 -5.46
C GLY A 151 -5.22 -4.54 -5.25
N PHE A 152 -6.55 -4.69 -5.20
CA PHE A 152 -7.48 -3.59 -4.94
C PHE A 152 -8.32 -3.90 -3.72
N VAL A 153 -8.47 -2.94 -2.81
CA VAL A 153 -9.41 -3.02 -1.69
C VAL A 153 -10.23 -1.75 -1.65
N VAL A 154 -11.56 -1.89 -1.72
CA VAL A 154 -12.48 -0.76 -1.59
C VAL A 154 -12.84 -0.56 -0.11
N ILE A 155 -12.80 0.70 0.31
CA ILE A 155 -13.08 1.15 1.66
C ILE A 155 -14.19 2.19 1.58
N ASN A 156 -15.29 1.95 2.29
CA ASN A 156 -16.27 3.00 2.56
C ASN A 156 -15.64 4.01 3.50
N LEU A 157 -15.74 5.31 3.21
CA LEU A 157 -15.19 6.37 4.06
C LEU A 157 -16.23 6.87 5.07
N LYS A 158 -17.52 6.64 4.83
CA LYS A 158 -18.62 7.09 5.70
C LYS A 158 -19.69 6.00 5.86
N PRO A 159 -19.60 5.16 6.92
CA PRO A 159 -18.52 5.09 7.91
C PRO A 159 -17.23 4.49 7.33
N VAL A 160 -16.10 4.67 8.01
CA VAL A 160 -14.80 4.07 7.64
C VAL A 160 -14.82 2.56 7.88
N GLU A 161 -15.01 1.76 6.83
CA GLU A 161 -15.09 0.29 6.88
C GLU A 161 -14.71 -0.37 5.53
N ILE A 162 -14.30 -1.65 5.56
CA ILE A 162 -13.92 -2.39 4.35
C ILE A 162 -15.16 -2.90 3.60
N GLU A 163 -15.14 -2.79 2.28
CA GLU A 163 -16.10 -3.44 1.40
C GLU A 163 -15.58 -4.82 0.94
N HIS A 164 -15.97 -5.88 1.65
CA HIS A 164 -15.39 -7.24 1.50
C HIS A 164 -15.66 -7.92 0.14
N ASN A 165 -16.59 -7.42 -0.67
CA ASN A 165 -16.90 -7.95 -2.00
C ASN A 165 -15.96 -7.41 -3.10
N TYR A 166 -15.16 -6.37 -2.82
CA TYR A 166 -14.23 -5.77 -3.78
C TYR A 166 -12.78 -5.97 -3.35
N THR A 167 -12.36 -7.23 -3.38
CA THR A 167 -10.94 -7.61 -3.25
C THR A 167 -10.53 -8.47 -4.43
N GLU A 168 -9.66 -7.91 -5.26
CA GLU A 168 -9.10 -8.55 -6.45
C GLU A 168 -7.58 -8.56 -6.38
N VAL A 169 -6.96 -9.66 -6.81
CA VAL A 169 -5.50 -9.79 -6.98
C VAL A 169 -5.22 -10.44 -8.34
N GLY A 170 -4.27 -9.92 -9.12
CA GLY A 170 -4.03 -10.45 -10.48
C GLY A 170 -2.79 -9.89 -11.21
N CYS A 171 -2.58 -10.34 -12.45
CA CYS A 171 -1.42 -10.02 -13.31
C CYS A 171 -1.60 -8.79 -14.24
N GLU A 172 -2.77 -8.17 -14.30
CA GLU A 172 -3.02 -6.96 -15.09
C GLU A 172 -4.03 -6.05 -14.38
N ILE A 173 -3.83 -4.74 -14.48
CA ILE A 173 -4.91 -3.77 -14.28
C ILE A 173 -5.77 -3.87 -15.54
N VAL A 174 -6.80 -4.73 -15.55
CA VAL A 174 -7.78 -4.73 -16.63
C VAL A 174 -8.57 -3.43 -16.50
N THR A 175 -8.09 -2.39 -17.17
CA THR A 175 -8.87 -1.18 -17.39
C THR A 175 -9.96 -1.56 -18.38
N THR A 176 -11.08 -2.09 -17.88
CA THR A 176 -12.25 -2.26 -18.74
C THR A 176 -12.77 -0.87 -19.02
N THR A 177 -12.31 -0.25 -20.11
CA THR A 177 -13.07 0.83 -20.73
C THR A 177 -14.42 0.23 -21.11
N ALA A 178 -15.44 0.53 -20.33
CA ALA A 178 -16.81 0.43 -20.79
C ALA A 178 -16.97 1.46 -21.92
N THR A 179 -16.56 1.08 -23.13
CA THR A 179 -17.13 1.66 -24.33
C THR A 179 -18.61 1.37 -24.27
N ASN A 180 -19.41 2.40 -24.01
CA ASN A 180 -20.81 2.41 -24.44
C ASN A 180 -20.81 2.07 -25.93
N VAL A 181 -21.06 0.81 -26.27
CA VAL A 181 -21.52 0.46 -27.61
C VAL A 181 -23.01 0.73 -27.60
N GLY A 182 -23.35 2.01 -27.77
CA GLY A 182 -24.67 2.40 -28.22
C GLY A 182 -24.75 2.16 -29.71
N SER A 183 -25.72 1.32 -30.11
CA SER A 183 -26.50 1.39 -31.36
C SER A 183 -27.67 0.44 -31.21
#